data_AF-B4CZD1-F1
#
_entry.id   AF-B4CZD1-F1
#
_cell.length_a   1.000
_cell.length_b   1.000
_cell.length_c   1.000
_cell.angle_alpha   90.00
_cell.angle_beta   90.00
_cell.angle_gamma   90.00
#
_symmetry.space_group_name_H-M   'P 1'
#
loop_
_entity.id
_entity.type
_entity.pdbx_description
1 polymer ?
#
loop_
_entity_poly.entity_id
_entity_poly.type
_entity_poly.pdbx_seq_one_letter_code
_entity_poly.pdbx_strand_id
1 'polypeptide(L)'
;MSGEFIRTNDHLLRELQNRGLWDEEMLADLKYFDGSVQQIDRVPAELKRLYKTAFEIAPTWILQCAAARQKWIDQAQSTNLWLAESDARTASFMYREAWERGLKTTYYLRTLNKSAIDSSNRDRRATTAPEPKREYSAEEKQSCSIEAMRNGGTCEACQ
;
A
#
# COMPACT_ATOMS: atom_id res chain seq x y z
N MET A 1 12.37 -25.20 14.01
CA MET A 1 12.45 -23.92 13.26
C MET A 1 11.21 -23.12 13.61
N SER A 2 11.25 -22.35 14.70
CA SER A 2 10.12 -21.58 15.20
C SER A 2 10.52 -20.10 15.23
N GLY A 3 9.95 -19.33 14.30
CA GLY A 3 10.16 -17.90 14.14
C GLY A 3 9.43 -17.39 12.90
N GLU A 4 9.06 -16.11 12.88
CA GLU A 4 8.58 -15.43 11.68
C GLU A 4 9.79 -14.99 10.86
N PHE A 5 9.92 -15.52 9.64
CA PHE A 5 11.04 -15.20 8.76
C PHE A 5 10.55 -14.32 7.61
N ILE A 6 10.99 -13.07 7.60
CA ILE A 6 10.71 -12.15 6.50
C ILE A 6 11.56 -12.55 5.31
N ARG A 7 10.92 -12.93 4.20
CA ARG A 7 11.58 -13.23 2.94
C ARG A 7 11.20 -12.20 1.88
N THR A 8 12.21 -11.55 1.33
CA THR A 8 12.07 -10.58 0.24
C THR A 8 12.23 -11.29 -1.11
N ASN A 9 11.77 -10.66 -2.20
CA ASN A 9 12.04 -11.15 -3.55
C ASN A 9 13.55 -11.05 -3.87
N ASP A 10 14.19 -12.20 -4.11
CA ASP A 10 15.63 -12.32 -4.37
C ASP A 10 16.08 -11.50 -5.61
N HIS A 11 15.21 -11.33 -6.61
CA HIS A 11 15.51 -10.53 -7.80
C HIS A 11 15.51 -9.03 -7.49
N LEU A 12 14.51 -8.56 -6.74
CA LEU A 12 14.44 -7.15 -6.32
C LEU A 12 15.64 -6.79 -5.45
N LEU A 13 16.00 -7.66 -4.52
CA LEU A 13 17.17 -7.48 -3.65
C LEU A 13 18.45 -7.28 -4.47
N ARG A 14 18.71 -8.14 -5.46
CA ARG A 14 19.89 -8.03 -6.32
C ARG A 14 19.90 -6.72 -7.12
N GLU A 15 18.77 -6.30 -7.67
CA GLU A 15 18.66 -5.02 -8.39
C GLU A 15 18.95 -3.82 -7.49
N LEU A 16 18.40 -3.81 -6.27
CA LEU A 16 18.65 -2.76 -5.29
C LEU A 16 20.13 -2.72 -4.87
N GLN A 17 20.76 -3.88 -4.66
CA GLN A 17 22.19 -3.99 -4.35
C GLN A 17 23.06 -3.49 -5.51
N ASN A 18 22.77 -3.91 -6.74
CA ASN A 18 23.52 -3.49 -7.93
C ASN A 18 23.49 -1.96 -8.14
N ARG A 19 22.43 -1.31 -7.69
CA ARG A 19 22.22 0.14 -7.80
C ARG A 19 22.65 0.92 -6.55
N GLY A 20 23.17 0.24 -5.52
CA GLY A 20 23.54 0.87 -4.24
C GLY A 20 22.35 1.45 -3.47
N LEU A 21 21.13 0.95 -3.72
CA LEU A 21 19.89 1.38 -3.06
C LEU A 21 19.49 0.47 -1.89
N TRP A 22 20.30 -0.55 -1.59
CA TRP A 22 20.03 -1.50 -0.51
C TRP A 22 20.68 -1.05 0.80
N ASP A 23 19.86 -0.55 1.71
CA ASP A 23 20.22 -0.13 3.06
C ASP A 23 19.15 -0.56 4.09
N GLU A 24 19.41 -0.30 5.38
CA GLU A 24 18.46 -0.64 6.46
C GLU A 24 17.13 0.10 6.34
N GLU A 25 17.16 1.30 5.77
CA GLU A 25 15.97 2.13 5.58
C GLU A 25 15.07 1.59 4.47
N MET A 26 15.65 1.11 3.37
CA MET A 26 14.96 0.41 2.28
C MET A 26 14.30 -0.87 2.79
N LEU A 27 14.97 -1.63 3.67
CA LEU A 27 14.36 -2.80 4.30
C LEU A 27 13.16 -2.39 5.17
N ALA A 28 13.27 -1.29 5.93
CA ALA A 28 12.17 -0.77 6.73
C ALA A 28 11.01 -0.25 5.85
N ASP A 29 11.31 0.43 4.74
CA ASP A 29 10.34 0.86 3.74
C ASP A 29 9.58 -0.32 3.15
N LEU A 30 10.28 -1.37 2.73
CA LEU A 30 9.68 -2.57 2.16
C LEU A 30 8.77 -3.29 3.17
N LYS A 31 9.14 -3.34 4.45
CA LYS A 31 8.27 -3.90 5.50
C LYS A 31 7.02 -3.05 5.71
N TYR A 32 7.18 -1.73 5.71
CA TYR A 32 6.08 -0.80 5.95
C TYR A 32 5.03 -0.81 4.83
N PHE A 33 5.48 -0.95 3.58
CA PHE A 33 4.60 -0.99 2.41
C PHE A 33 4.22 -2.42 2.00
N ASP A 34 4.33 -3.40 2.89
CA ASP A 34 3.97 -4.81 2.65
C ASP A 34 4.61 -5.39 1.37
N GLY A 35 5.85 -5.00 1.09
CA GLY A 35 6.63 -5.42 -0.08
C GLY A 35 6.39 -4.61 -1.36
N SER A 36 5.49 -3.62 -1.34
CA SER A 36 5.30 -2.69 -2.47
C SER A 36 6.42 -1.66 -2.55
N VAL A 37 6.95 -1.45 -3.76
CA VAL A 37 7.95 -0.40 -4.04
C VAL A 37 7.34 0.89 -4.60
N GLN A 38 6.02 0.95 -4.82
CA GLN A 38 5.40 2.06 -5.54
C GLN A 38 5.51 3.39 -4.78
N GLN A 39 5.36 3.35 -3.45
CA GLN A 39 5.36 4.51 -2.57
C GLN A 39 6.76 4.90 -2.06
N ILE A 40 7.81 4.20 -2.48
CA ILE A 40 9.19 4.46 -2.06
C ILE A 40 9.84 5.41 -3.08
N ASP A 41 10.06 6.67 -2.71
CA ASP A 41 10.54 7.71 -3.66
C ASP A 41 11.94 7.45 -4.22
N ARG A 42 12.83 6.85 -3.43
CA ARG A 42 14.20 6.52 -3.87
C ARG A 42 14.27 5.42 -4.94
N VAL A 43 13.18 4.67 -5.17
CA VAL A 43 13.13 3.60 -6.17
C VAL A 43 12.86 4.19 -7.55
N PRO A 44 13.75 3.96 -8.54
CA PRO A 44 13.56 4.41 -9.93
C PRO A 44 12.25 3.90 -10.56
N ALA A 45 11.66 4.70 -11.45
CA ALA A 45 10.37 4.42 -12.07
C ALA A 45 10.34 3.09 -12.86
N GLU A 46 11.46 2.72 -13.49
CA GLU A 46 11.59 1.45 -14.20
C GLU A 46 11.52 0.25 -13.27
N LEU A 47 12.10 0.35 -12.06
CA LEU A 47 12.00 -0.69 -11.03
C LEU A 47 10.59 -0.75 -10.47
N LYS A 48 9.95 0.40 -10.19
CA LYS A 48 8.54 0.46 -9.79
C LYS A 48 7.63 -0.22 -10.82
N ARG A 49 7.89 -0.01 -12.11
CA ARG A 49 7.14 -0.65 -13.20
C ARG A 49 7.37 -2.16 -13.25
N LEU A 50 8.61 -2.63 -13.07
CA LEU A 50 8.98 -4.04 -13.15
C LEU A 50 8.47 -4.85 -11.96
N TYR A 51 8.57 -4.29 -10.75
CA TYR A 51 8.25 -4.96 -9.49
C TYR A 51 6.86 -4.61 -8.96
N LYS A 52 5.89 -4.41 -9.87
CA LYS A 52 4.49 -4.28 -9.47
C LYS A 52 3.99 -5.56 -8.81
N THR A 53 3.30 -5.42 -7.69
CA THR A 53 2.61 -6.54 -7.03
C THR A 53 1.33 -6.91 -7.78
N ALA A 54 0.74 -8.07 -7.45
CA ALA A 54 -0.47 -8.54 -8.13
C ALA A 54 -1.67 -7.57 -8.02
N PHE A 55 -1.75 -6.79 -6.93
CA PHE A 55 -2.80 -5.80 -6.72
C PHE A 55 -2.55 -4.46 -7.42
N GLU A 56 -1.32 -4.22 -7.89
CA GLU A 56 -0.92 -3.01 -8.62
C GLU A 56 -1.00 -3.16 -10.14
N ILE A 57 -1.19 -4.40 -10.61
CA ILE A 57 -1.41 -4.72 -12.03
C ILE A 57 -2.91 -4.64 -12.31
N ALA A 58 -3.28 -3.88 -13.34
CA ALA A 58 -4.68 -3.79 -13.73
C ALA A 58 -5.22 -5.18 -14.16
N PRO A 59 -6.41 -5.61 -13.69
CA PRO A 59 -6.91 -6.96 -13.92
C PRO A 59 -7.01 -7.36 -15.39
N THR A 60 -7.31 -6.39 -16.28
CA THR A 60 -7.37 -6.62 -17.74
C THR A 60 -6.07 -7.22 -18.30
N TRP A 61 -4.90 -6.86 -17.78
CA TRP A 61 -3.62 -7.41 -18.24
C TRP A 61 -3.52 -8.91 -17.96
N ILE A 62 -3.98 -9.34 -16.77
CA ILE A 62 -4.00 -10.76 -16.40
C ILE A 62 -4.95 -11.53 -17.32
N LEU A 63 -6.13 -10.98 -17.59
CA LEU A 63 -7.13 -11.58 -18.47
C LEU A 63 -6.65 -11.67 -19.93
N GLN A 64 -6.01 -10.62 -20.45
CA GLN A 64 -5.43 -10.61 -21.79
C GLN A 64 -4.34 -11.66 -21.95
N CYS A 65 -3.40 -11.73 -21.01
CA CYS A 65 -2.37 -12.74 -20.99
C CYS A 65 -2.96 -14.15 -20.86
N ALA A 66 -4.03 -14.32 -20.08
CA ALA A 66 -4.74 -15.59 -19.92
C ALA A 66 -5.41 -16.03 -21.22
N ALA A 67 -6.07 -15.11 -21.91
CA ALA A 67 -6.75 -15.38 -23.16
C ALA A 67 -5.74 -15.70 -24.28
N ALA A 68 -4.61 -14.98 -24.32
CA ALA A 68 -3.54 -15.24 -25.27
C ALA A 68 -2.99 -16.67 -25.15
N ARG A 69 -2.70 -17.13 -23.93
CA ARG A 69 -2.21 -18.50 -23.70
C ARG A 69 -3.30 -19.58 -23.80
N GLN A 70 -4.56 -19.26 -23.51
CA GLN A 70 -5.69 -20.20 -23.59
C GLN A 70 -5.87 -20.80 -24.99
N LYS A 71 -5.46 -20.08 -26.05
CA LYS A 71 -5.48 -20.55 -27.45
C LYS A 71 -4.64 -21.82 -27.67
N TRP A 72 -3.63 -22.04 -26.84
CA TRP A 72 -2.68 -23.15 -26.94
C TRP A 72 -2.87 -24.19 -25.83
N ILE A 73 -3.88 -24.02 -24.97
CA ILE A 73 -4.22 -24.95 -23.89
C ILE A 73 -5.50 -25.69 -24.29
N ASP A 74 -5.37 -27.01 -24.45
CA ASP A 74 -6.44 -27.93 -24.81
C ASP A 74 -7.56 -27.97 -23.75
N GLN A 75 -7.18 -27.95 -22.47
CA GLN A 75 -8.08 -27.85 -21.32
C GLN A 75 -8.23 -26.39 -20.85
N ALA A 76 -8.05 -26.12 -19.56
CA ALA A 76 -8.24 -24.81 -18.93
C ALA A 76 -7.04 -24.44 -18.03
N GLN A 77 -7.18 -23.39 -17.25
CA GLN A 77 -6.11 -22.85 -16.43
C GLN A 77 -6.64 -22.16 -15.16
N SER A 78 -5.94 -22.38 -14.05
CA SER A 78 -6.29 -21.78 -12.76
C SER A 78 -5.84 -20.32 -12.69
N THR A 79 -6.64 -19.43 -13.30
CA THR A 79 -6.36 -17.98 -13.31
C THR A 79 -6.97 -17.31 -12.08
N ASN A 80 -6.15 -17.02 -11.08
CA ASN A 80 -6.54 -16.16 -9.97
C ASN A 80 -6.79 -14.72 -10.46
N LEU A 81 -7.64 -14.01 -9.75
CA LEU A 81 -8.00 -12.61 -9.99
C LEU A 81 -7.69 -11.80 -8.74
N TRP A 82 -7.27 -10.56 -8.92
CA TRP A 82 -6.89 -9.66 -7.83
C TRP A 82 -7.59 -8.33 -8.00
N LEU A 83 -8.22 -7.85 -6.94
CA LEU A 83 -8.79 -6.51 -6.86
C LEU A 83 -8.30 -5.84 -5.59
N ALA A 84 -7.63 -4.69 -5.72
CA ALA A 84 -7.17 -3.94 -4.56
C ALA A 84 -8.34 -3.43 -3.71
N GLU A 85 -9.47 -3.11 -4.34
CA GLU A 85 -10.69 -2.68 -3.69
C GLU A 85 -11.82 -3.69 -3.96
N SER A 86 -12.55 -4.03 -2.90
CA SER A 86 -13.71 -4.92 -2.99
C SER A 86 -14.93 -4.17 -3.54
N ASP A 87 -14.93 -3.89 -4.84
CA ASP A 87 -16.05 -3.30 -5.56
C ASP A 87 -16.76 -4.34 -6.45
N ALA A 88 -18.04 -4.57 -6.18
CA ALA A 88 -18.86 -5.52 -6.91
C ALA A 88 -19.06 -5.13 -8.39
N ARG A 89 -19.11 -3.82 -8.69
CA ARG A 89 -19.22 -3.34 -10.08
C ARG A 89 -17.96 -3.69 -10.87
N THR A 90 -16.79 -3.39 -10.32
CA THR A 90 -15.50 -3.73 -10.92
C THR A 90 -15.35 -5.24 -11.09
N ALA A 91 -15.74 -6.04 -10.09
CA ALA A 91 -15.72 -7.49 -10.20
C ALA A 91 -16.63 -7.99 -11.34
N SER A 92 -17.85 -7.45 -11.46
CA SER A 92 -18.78 -7.79 -12.54
C SER A 92 -18.19 -7.51 -13.93
N PHE A 93 -17.59 -6.33 -14.15
CA PHE A 93 -16.93 -6.01 -15.40
C PHE A 93 -15.75 -6.93 -15.71
N MET A 94 -14.94 -7.25 -14.70
CA MET A 94 -13.81 -8.17 -14.84
C MET A 94 -14.25 -9.58 -15.26
N TYR A 95 -15.31 -10.13 -14.67
CA TYR A 95 -15.84 -11.44 -15.06
C TYR A 95 -16.47 -11.43 -16.46
N ARG A 96 -17.13 -10.33 -16.85
CA ARG A 96 -17.64 -10.17 -18.22
C ARG A 96 -16.51 -10.12 -19.23
N GLU A 97 -15.45 -9.38 -18.95
CA GLU A 97 -14.26 -9.34 -19.81
C GLU A 97 -13.62 -10.73 -19.95
N ALA A 98 -13.54 -11.50 -18.86
CA ALA A 98 -13.02 -12.87 -18.90
C ALA A 98 -13.82 -13.77 -19.85
N TRP A 99 -15.16 -13.68 -19.79
CA TRP A 99 -16.07 -14.42 -20.66
C TRP A 99 -15.96 -13.96 -22.13
N GLU A 100 -16.00 -12.65 -22.38
CA GLU A 100 -15.90 -12.06 -23.73
C GLU A 100 -14.59 -12.43 -24.43
N ARG A 101 -13.50 -12.62 -23.67
CA ARG A 101 -12.20 -13.05 -24.18
C ARG A 101 -12.08 -14.57 -24.41
N GLY A 102 -13.10 -15.35 -24.09
CA GLY A 102 -13.11 -16.80 -24.28
C GLY A 102 -12.30 -17.59 -23.24
N LEU A 103 -12.14 -17.06 -22.03
CA LEU A 103 -11.56 -17.84 -20.94
C LEU A 103 -12.52 -18.96 -20.51
N LYS A 104 -11.99 -20.18 -20.38
CA LYS A 104 -12.77 -21.34 -19.92
C LYS A 104 -13.01 -21.32 -18.42
N THR A 105 -12.06 -20.78 -17.64
CA THR A 105 -12.11 -20.78 -16.17
C THR A 105 -11.48 -19.52 -15.57
N THR A 106 -12.08 -19.05 -14.47
CA THR A 106 -11.47 -18.19 -13.46
C THR A 106 -11.35 -18.98 -12.16
N TYR A 107 -10.47 -18.57 -11.24
CA TYR A 107 -10.27 -19.28 -9.97
C TYR A 107 -10.59 -18.40 -8.76
N TYR A 108 -9.64 -18.16 -7.85
CA TYR A 108 -9.93 -17.31 -6.69
C TYR A 108 -9.95 -15.83 -7.05
N LEU A 109 -10.93 -15.10 -6.51
CA LEU A 109 -10.84 -13.67 -6.33
C LEU A 109 -10.12 -13.37 -5.00
N ARG A 110 -9.04 -12.60 -5.08
CA ARG A 110 -8.32 -12.06 -3.93
C ARG A 110 -8.62 -10.56 -3.83
N THR A 111 -9.03 -10.13 -2.65
CA THR A 111 -9.23 -8.72 -2.32
C THR A 111 -8.35 -8.34 -1.14
N LEU A 112 -7.89 -7.08 -1.10
CA LEU A 112 -7.28 -6.55 0.11
C LEU A 112 -8.39 -6.14 1.07
N ASN A 113 -8.31 -6.63 2.30
CA ASN A 113 -9.16 -6.15 3.36
C ASN A 113 -8.52 -4.88 3.95
N LYS A 114 -9.16 -3.71 3.78
CA LYS A 114 -8.66 -2.44 4.35
C LYS A 114 -8.79 -2.38 5.88
N SER A 115 -9.34 -3.41 6.53
CA SER A 115 -9.41 -3.52 7.99
C SER A 115 -7.99 -3.57 8.56
N ALA A 116 -7.50 -2.41 9.02
CA ALA A 116 -6.13 -2.14 9.45
C ALA A 116 -5.71 -2.86 10.76
N ILE A 117 -6.35 -3.96 11.12
CA ILE A 117 -6.25 -4.58 12.45
C ILE A 117 -5.10 -5.60 12.52
N ASP A 118 -4.64 -6.14 11.38
CA ASP A 118 -3.77 -7.34 11.38
C ASP A 118 -2.31 -7.10 10.95
N SER A 119 -1.92 -5.86 10.64
CA SER A 119 -0.55 -5.59 10.21
C SER A 119 0.35 -5.35 11.42
N SER A 120 0.89 -6.43 11.99
CA SER A 120 1.95 -6.41 13.01
C SER A 120 3.21 -5.62 12.60
N ASN A 121 3.36 -5.31 11.31
CA ASN A 121 4.50 -4.57 10.75
C ASN A 121 4.32 -3.04 10.69
N ARG A 122 3.18 -2.48 11.13
CA ARG A 122 2.90 -1.02 11.03
C ARG A 122 3.45 -0.18 12.18
N ASP A 123 4.53 -0.59 12.83
CA ASP A 123 5.23 0.20 13.86
C ASP A 123 6.10 1.34 13.30
N ARG A 124 5.78 1.83 12.09
CA ARG A 124 6.36 3.08 11.60
C ARG A 124 5.47 4.22 12.03
N ARG A 125 5.84 4.82 13.17
CA ARG A 125 5.46 6.19 13.49
C ARG A 125 5.90 7.02 12.29
N ALA A 126 4.94 7.54 11.52
CA ALA A 126 5.25 8.47 10.45
C ALA A 126 6.10 9.57 11.07
N THR A 127 7.36 9.67 10.68
CA THR A 127 8.13 10.91 10.81
C THR A 127 7.57 11.87 9.78
N THR A 128 6.30 12.27 9.97
CA THR A 128 5.83 13.55 9.48
C THR A 128 6.82 14.56 10.00
N ALA A 129 7.42 15.34 9.09
CA ALA A 129 8.19 16.52 9.46
C ALA A 129 7.42 17.26 10.57
N PRO A 130 8.07 17.66 11.67
CA PRO A 130 7.37 18.32 12.76
C PRO A 130 6.59 19.49 12.16
N GLU A 131 5.27 19.46 12.29
CA GLU A 131 4.44 20.62 11.98
C GLU A 131 5.08 21.83 12.69
N PRO A 132 5.24 22.98 12.01
CA PRO A 132 5.82 24.14 12.66
C PRO A 132 4.99 24.43 13.90
N LYS A 133 5.61 24.31 15.08
CA LYS A 133 4.96 24.64 16.35
C LYS A 133 4.45 26.07 16.21
N ARG A 134 3.13 26.23 16.26
CA ARG A 134 2.48 27.54 16.16
C ARG A 134 3.03 28.44 17.27
N GLU A 135 3.77 29.48 16.91
CA GLU A 135 4.26 30.47 17.87
C GLU A 135 3.09 31.38 18.26
N TYR A 136 2.55 31.14 19.46
CA TYR A 136 1.49 31.97 20.02
C TYR A 136 2.04 33.32 20.51
N SER A 137 1.29 34.39 20.25
CA SER A 137 1.59 35.74 20.73
C SER A 137 1.55 35.80 22.26
N ALA A 138 2.17 36.83 22.86
CA ALA A 138 2.15 37.00 24.31
C ALA A 138 0.72 37.12 24.87
N GLU A 139 -0.20 37.72 24.10
CA GLU A 139 -1.61 37.90 24.47
C GLU A 139 -2.38 36.57 24.45
N GLU A 140 -2.10 35.69 23.47
CA GLU A 140 -2.70 34.35 23.38
C GLU A 140 -2.20 33.40 24.49
N LYS A 141 -0.95 33.57 24.93
CA LYS A 141 -0.42 32.83 26.09
C LYS A 141 -1.02 33.33 27.40
N GLN A 142 -1.30 34.64 27.49
CA GLN A 142 -1.91 35.25 28.68
C GLN A 142 -3.36 34.79 28.84
N SER A 143 -4.15 34.74 27.76
CA SER A 143 -5.58 34.39 27.78
C SER A 143 -5.85 32.95 28.24
N CYS A 144 -4.88 32.04 28.05
CA CYS A 144 -4.98 30.64 28.46
C CYS A 144 -4.00 30.26 29.59
N SER A 145 -3.51 31.26 30.35
CA SER A 145 -2.62 31.04 31.49
C SER A 145 -3.37 30.67 32.78
N ILE A 146 -2.73 29.89 33.66
CA ILE A 146 -3.26 29.56 35.00
C ILE A 146 -3.52 30.82 35.83
N GLU A 147 -2.77 31.89 35.58
CA GLU A 147 -2.93 33.19 36.24
C GLU A 147 -4.18 33.93 35.77
N ALA A 148 -4.55 33.84 34.48
CA ALA A 148 -5.79 34.39 33.96
C ALA A 148 -7.04 33.69 34.54
N MET A 149 -6.99 32.36 34.71
CA MET A 149 -8.08 31.63 35.39
C MET A 149 -8.24 32.01 36.87
N ARG A 150 -7.14 32.32 37.57
CA ARG A 150 -7.18 32.78 38.97
C ARG A 150 -7.74 34.19 39.13
N ASN A 151 -7.59 35.04 38.11
CA ASN A 151 -8.04 36.44 38.13
C ASN A 151 -9.42 36.65 37.49
N GLY A 152 -10.16 35.58 37.18
CA GLY A 152 -11.51 35.64 36.62
C GLY A 152 -11.60 35.95 35.13
N GLY A 153 -10.51 35.79 34.37
CA GLY A 153 -10.52 35.94 32.92
C GLY A 153 -11.26 34.78 32.25
N THR A 154 -12.18 35.08 31.34
CA THR A 154 -12.91 34.07 30.55
C THR A 154 -12.16 33.78 29.24
N CYS A 155 -11.75 32.53 29.05
CA CYS A 155 -11.20 32.05 27.78
C CYS A 155 -12.33 31.52 26.88
N GLU A 156 -12.48 32.07 25.67
CA GLU A 156 -13.49 31.61 24.69
C GLU A 156 -13.26 30.15 24.24
N ALA A 157 -12.05 29.60 24.40
CA ALA A 157 -11.77 28.21 24.08
C ALA A 157 -12.24 27.21 25.17
N CYS A 158 -12.63 27.70 26.36
CA CYS A 158 -13.12 26.88 27.47
C CYS A 158 -14.63 27.03 27.72
N GLN A 159 -15.36 27.69 26.82
CA GLN A 159 -16.83 27.72 26.81
C GLN A 159 -17.43 26.45 26.20
#